data_AF-A0A970KE49-F1
#
_entry.id   AF-A0A970KE49-F1
#
_cell.length_a   1.000
_cell.length_b   1.000
_cell.length_c   1.000
_cell.angle_alpha   90.00
_cell.angle_beta   90.00
_cell.angle_gamma   90.00
#
_symmetry.space_group_name_H-M   'P 1'
#
loop_
_entity.id
_entity.type
_entity.pdbx_description
1 polymer ?
#
loop_
_entity_poly.entity_id
_entity_poly.type
_entity_poly.pdbx_seq_one_letter_code
_entity_poly.pdbx_strand_id
1 'polypeptide(L)' 'MAGKINIRNKKAGFEFLLLEKFTAGIVLTGTEIKSIRAGKASINEAYCA' A
#
# COMPACT_ATOMS: atom_id res chain seq x y z
N MET A 1 -17.05 -10.41 8.07
CA MET A 1 -16.81 -9.90 6.70
C MET A 1 -15.73 -8.83 6.77
N ALA A 2 -14.47 -9.18 6.51
CA ALA A 2 -13.41 -8.17 6.45
C ALA A 2 -13.61 -7.36 5.16
N GLY A 3 -13.99 -6.09 5.31
CA GLY A 3 -14.14 -5.16 4.19
C GLY A 3 -12.86 -5.10 3.37
N LYS A 4 -12.99 -4.87 2.07
CA LYS A 4 -11.86 -4.80 1.13
C LYS A 4 -10.94 -3.62 1.52
N ILE A 5 -9.84 -3.91 2.20
CA ILE A 5 -8.86 -2.90 2.63
C ILE A 5 -8.01 -2.52 1.42
N ASN A 6 -8.06 -1.25 1.06
CA ASN A 6 -7.43 -0.73 -0.15
C ASN A 6 -6.67 0.55 0.23
N ILE A 7 -5.39 0.40 0.54
CA ILE A 7 -4.50 1.52 0.88
C ILE A 7 -3.89 2.01 -0.43
N ARG A 8 -4.16 3.27 -0.78
CA ARG A 8 -3.67 3.89 -2.01
C ARG A 8 -2.91 5.16 -1.68
N ASN A 9 -1.71 5.30 -2.24
CA ASN A 9 -0.97 6.56 -2.19
C ASN A 9 -1.53 7.52 -3.27
N LYS A 10 -2.38 8.46 -2.85
CA LYS A 10 -2.94 9.47 -3.76
C LYS A 10 -1.87 10.46 -4.25
N LYS A 11 -0.92 10.82 -3.39
CA LYS A 11 0.17 11.77 -3.68
C LYS A 11 1.01 11.31 -4.88
N ALA A 12 1.32 10.01 -4.95
CA ALA A 12 2.04 9.42 -6.08
C ALA A 12 1.32 9.62 -7.43
N GLY A 13 -0.02 9.61 -7.43
CA GLY A 13 -0.80 9.85 -8.66
C GLY A 13 -0.93 11.32 -9.06
N PHE A 14 -0.59 12.26 -8.16
CA PHE A 14 -0.58 13.70 -8.46
C PHE A 14 0.81 14.21 -8.83
N GLU A 15 1.86 13.69 -8.19
CA GLU A 15 3.24 14.17 -8.37
C GLU A 15 3.99 13.47 -9.51
N PHE A 16 3.60 12.25 -9.86
CA PHE A 16 4.32 11.43 -10.84
C PHE A 16 3.43 10.96 -11.98
N LEU A 17 4.03 10.76 -13.15
CA LEU A 17 3.39 10.10 -14.27
C LEU A 17 3.62 8.58 -14.15
N LEU A 18 2.53 7.84 -13.88
CA LEU A 18 2.55 6.38 -13.81
C LEU A 18 2.53 5.80 -15.24
N LEU A 19 3.68 5.37 -15.74
CA LEU A 19 3.81 4.76 -17.08
C LEU A 19 3.34 3.30 -17.09
N GLU A 20 3.82 2.51 -16.12
CA GLU A 20 3.55 1.08 -16.02
C GLU A 20 3.13 0.69 -14.60
N LYS A 21 2.34 -0.38 -14.49
CA LYS A 21 1.85 -0.92 -13.23
C LYS A 21 2.33 -2.34 -13.06
N PHE A 22 3.11 -2.56 -12.01
CA PHE A 22 3.59 -3.88 -11.63
C PHE A 22 2.77 -4.44 -10.47
N THR A 23 2.56 -5.75 -10.46
CA THR A 23 1.96 -6.46 -9.32
C THR A 23 3.07 -7.16 -8.56
N ALA A 24 3.24 -6.82 -7.28
CA ALA A 24 4.21 -7.44 -6.39
C ALA A 24 3.51 -7.97 -5.12
N GLY A 25 4.10 -8.98 -4.50
CA GLY A 25 3.69 -9.51 -3.21
C GLY A 25 4.75 -9.23 -2.15
N ILE A 26 4.34 -8.70 -1.00
CA ILE A 26 5.21 -8.48 0.16
C ILE A 26 4.81 -9.47 1.24
N VAL A 27 5.78 -10.19 1.80
CA VAL A 27 5.55 -11.07 2.95
C VAL A 27 5.56 -10.21 4.22
N LEU A 28 4.41 -10.14 4.88
CA LEU A 28 4.22 -9.36 6.11
C LEU A 28 4.29 -10.24 7.34
N THR A 29 4.70 -9.63 8.44
CA THR A 29 4.78 -10.25 9.76
C THR A 29 3.52 -9.98 10.59
N GLY A 30 3.31 -10.76 11.65
CA GLY A 30 2.02 -10.85 12.35
C GLY A 30 1.48 -9.54 12.93
N THR A 31 2.32 -8.56 13.27
CA THR A 31 1.90 -7.23 13.74
C THR A 31 1.44 -6.33 12.58
N GLU A 32 2.11 -6.39 11.43
CA GLU A 32 1.79 -5.60 10.24
C GLU A 32 0.43 -5.99 9.66
N ILE A 33 0.11 -7.29 9.64
CA ILE A 33 -1.20 -7.79 9.23
C ILE A 33 -2.32 -7.23 10.13
N LYS A 34 -2.08 -7.10 11.44
CA LYS A 34 -3.07 -6.52 12.37
C LYS A 34 -3.29 -5.03 12.07
N SER A 35 -2.22 -4.27 11.83
CA SER A 35 -2.30 -2.83 11.52
C SER A 35 -3.02 -2.56 10.20
N ILE A 36 -2.71 -3.34 9.16
CA ILE A 36 -3.40 -3.23 7.85
C ILE A 36 -4.87 -3.60 7.99
N ARG A 37 -5.20 -4.66 8.74
CA ARG A 37 -6.59 -5.04 9.04
C ARG A 37 -7.38 -3.95 9.76
N ALA A 38 -6.70 -3.16 10.59
CA ALA A 38 -7.27 -2.00 11.26
C ALA A 38 -7.33 -0.73 10.37
N GLY A 39 -6.89 -0.80 9.11
CA GLY A 39 -6.84 0.33 8.19
C GLY A 39 -5.75 1.36 8.54
N LYS A 40 -4.86 1.05 9.49
CA LYS A 40 -3.79 1.94 9.97
C LYS A 40 -2.49 1.67 9.23
N ALA A 41 -2.46 1.91 7.93
CA ALA A 41 -1.24 1.81 7.13
C ALA A 41 -1.21 2.90 6.05
N SER A 42 -0.03 3.46 5.83
CA SER A 42 0.25 4.52 4.88
C SER A 42 1.49 4.16 4.06
N ILE A 43 1.48 4.49 2.77
CA ILE A 43 2.55 4.17 1.79
C ILE A 43 3.12 5.50 1.25
N ASN A 44 3.14 6.54 2.09
CA ASN A 44 3.75 7.81 1.72
C ASN A 44 5.27 7.63 1.67
N GLU A 45 5.93 8.22 0.66
CA GLU A 45 7.40 8.20 0.52
C GLU A 45 8.02 6.79 0.40
N ALA A 46 7.24 5.82 -0.05
CA ALA A 46 7.75 4.47 -0.31
C ALA A 46 8.54 4.41 -1.63
N TYR A 47 9.64 3.67 -1.61
CA TYR A 47 10.50 3.40 -2.77
C TYR A 47 10.67 1.89 -2.94
N CYS A 48 10.73 1.42 -4.18
CA CYS A 48 11.06 0.05 -4.55
C CYS A 48 12.25 0.11 -5.51
N ALA A 49 13.32 -0.62 -5.19
CA ALA A 49 14.55 -0.72 -5.97
C ALA A 49 14.64 -2.10 -6.65
#